data_AF-A0AAW9L1Y3-F1
#
_entry.id   AF-A0AAW9L1Y3-F1
#
_cell.length_a   1.000
_cell.length_b   1.000
_cell.length_c   1.000
_cell.angle_alpha   90.00
_cell.angle_beta   90.00
_cell.angle_gamma   90.00
#
_symmetry.space_group_name_H-M   'P 1'
#
loop_
_entity.id
_entity.type
_entity.pdbx_description
1 polymer ?
#
loop_
_entity_poly.entity_id
_entity_poly.type
_entity_poly.pdbx_seq_one_letter_code
_entity_poly.pdbx_strand_id
1 'polypeptide(L)'
;MDANYLGDGVEELLRGALADVSGQVKVVNPSQETIKSLVTCLGELDDDTTVDLLANERKLKSVMDDFLIASNAADLIAADTLTIRVRESLPENSLLVSENAVVSLVFAGDRVGGLSTDNDAFVTQARDYYDEQWETADEFGLRTPPLSQVRETLESDIGPETATDFDAVLDSLQTARGNGEGLDEVTISLLVAAKNGELLYDISKWGEDIGLASKATFSRTKTKLEDMGLIDTEKVPIDVGRPRLRLMLGDDRLDSADTDELANVAQSLLA
;
A
#
# COMPACT_ATOMS: atom_id res chain seq x y z
N MET A 1 11.94 -33.33 1.98
CA MET A 1 11.38 -33.68 0.64
C MET A 1 11.71 -32.48 -0.22
N ASP A 2 12.49 -32.61 -1.31
CA ASP A 2 12.98 -31.46 -2.11
C ASP A 2 11.82 -30.75 -2.81
N ALA A 3 11.10 -29.90 -2.08
CA ALA A 3 10.01 -29.10 -2.62
C ALA A 3 10.61 -27.87 -3.30
N ASN A 4 10.94 -28.03 -4.58
CA ASN A 4 11.07 -26.87 -5.46
C ASN A 4 9.67 -26.30 -5.64
N TYR A 5 9.38 -25.18 -4.98
CA TYR A 5 8.12 -24.47 -5.20
C TYR A 5 8.15 -23.93 -6.62
N LEU A 6 7.15 -24.28 -7.42
CA LEU A 6 6.94 -23.72 -8.75
C LEU A 6 5.61 -22.98 -8.68
N GLY A 7 5.66 -21.66 -8.69
CA GLY A 7 4.48 -20.81 -8.85
C GLY A 7 4.45 -20.24 -10.26
N ASP A 8 3.25 -19.97 -10.77
CA ASP A 8 3.09 -19.18 -11.99
C ASP A 8 3.35 -17.68 -11.73
N GLY A 9 3.55 -17.28 -10.46
CA GLY A 9 4.02 -15.96 -10.04
C GLY A 9 4.48 -15.90 -8.57
N VAL A 10 5.02 -14.75 -8.16
CA VAL A 10 5.56 -14.52 -6.80
C VAL A 10 4.53 -14.68 -5.71
N GLU A 11 3.32 -14.20 -5.94
CA GLU A 11 2.21 -14.30 -5.00
C GLU A 11 1.86 -15.76 -4.67
N GLU A 12 1.73 -16.62 -5.69
CA GLU A 12 1.44 -18.05 -5.48
C GLU A 12 2.57 -18.77 -4.74
N LEU A 13 3.82 -18.45 -5.08
CA LEU A 13 4.97 -19.01 -4.36
C LEU A 13 4.98 -18.56 -2.90
N LEU A 14 4.74 -17.28 -2.62
CA LEU A 14 4.69 -16.75 -1.26
C LEU A 14 3.55 -17.39 -0.47
N ARG A 15 2.34 -17.49 -1.03
CA ARG A 15 1.22 -18.20 -0.39
C ARG A 15 1.61 -19.64 -0.07
N GLY A 16 2.20 -20.37 -1.02
CA GLY A 16 2.64 -21.75 -0.78
C GLY A 16 3.74 -21.87 0.27
N ALA A 17 4.71 -20.95 0.29
CA ALA A 17 5.82 -20.97 1.24
C ALA A 17 5.41 -20.50 2.65
N LEU A 18 4.37 -19.68 2.77
CA LEU A 18 3.87 -19.16 4.04
C LEU A 18 2.71 -19.98 4.62
N ALA A 19 1.91 -20.66 3.80
CA ALA A 19 0.74 -21.43 4.25
C ALA A 19 1.07 -22.54 5.27
N ASP A 20 2.25 -23.16 5.12
CA ASP A 20 2.70 -24.24 6.01
C ASP A 20 3.55 -23.73 7.19
N VAL A 21 3.72 -22.41 7.33
CA VAL A 21 4.51 -21.82 8.42
C VAL A 21 3.61 -21.29 9.52
N SER A 22 3.71 -21.90 10.69
CA SER A 22 3.18 -21.31 11.93
C SER A 22 4.28 -20.50 12.63
N GLY A 23 4.03 -19.23 12.94
CA GLY A 23 4.94 -18.37 13.69
C GLY A 23 5.71 -17.36 12.84
N GLN A 24 6.96 -17.07 13.21
CA GLN A 24 7.73 -15.98 12.62
C GLN A 24 8.51 -16.41 11.36
N VAL A 25 8.41 -15.61 10.30
CA VAL A 25 9.20 -15.74 9.06
C VAL A 25 10.02 -14.49 8.80
N LYS A 26 11.30 -14.65 8.49
CA LYS A 26 12.16 -13.56 8.02
C LYS A 26 12.22 -13.54 6.51
N VAL A 27 11.87 -12.42 5.89
CA VAL A 27 12.01 -12.18 4.44
C VAL A 27 13.18 -11.25 4.21
N VAL A 28 14.25 -11.77 3.60
CA VAL A 28 15.52 -11.06 3.46
C VAL A 28 15.77 -10.69 2.00
N ASN A 29 16.12 -9.42 1.79
CA ASN A 29 16.44 -8.81 0.49
C ASN A 29 15.45 -9.14 -0.66
N PRO A 30 14.13 -9.08 -0.45
CA PRO A 30 13.19 -9.29 -1.54
C PRO A 30 13.34 -8.26 -2.66
N SER A 31 12.89 -8.65 -3.85
CA SER A 31 12.69 -7.73 -4.97
C SER A 31 11.54 -6.78 -4.66
N GLN A 32 11.43 -5.66 -5.39
CA GLN A 32 10.29 -4.75 -5.22
C GLN A 32 8.95 -5.44 -5.47
N GLU A 33 8.89 -6.28 -6.50
CA GLU A 33 7.71 -7.09 -6.82
C GLU A 33 7.36 -8.03 -5.67
N THR A 34 8.36 -8.71 -5.09
CA THR A 34 8.15 -9.59 -3.94
C THR A 34 7.66 -8.85 -2.71
N ILE A 35 8.11 -7.62 -2.45
CA ILE A 35 7.57 -6.82 -1.34
C ILE A 35 6.09 -6.50 -1.58
N LYS A 36 5.72 -6.08 -2.79
CA LYS A 36 4.31 -5.82 -3.15
C LYS A 36 3.45 -7.05 -2.96
N SER A 37 3.87 -8.19 -3.53
CA SER A 37 3.15 -9.46 -3.39
C SER A 37 3.08 -9.93 -1.93
N LEU A 38 4.13 -9.73 -1.13
CA LEU A 38 4.14 -10.08 0.29
C LEU A 38 3.08 -9.29 1.07
N VAL A 39 3.01 -7.97 0.88
CA VAL A 39 2.00 -7.13 1.54
C VAL A 39 0.59 -7.59 1.16
N THR A 40 0.34 -7.89 -0.12
CA THR A 40 -0.95 -8.41 -0.57
C THR A 40 -1.27 -9.78 0.03
N CYS A 41 -0.31 -10.72 0.05
CA CYS A 41 -0.54 -12.07 0.57
C CYS A 41 -0.82 -12.04 2.08
N LEU A 42 -0.08 -11.25 2.85
CA LEU A 42 -0.23 -11.21 4.31
C LEU A 42 -1.61 -10.70 4.75
N GLY A 43 -2.25 -9.83 3.97
CA GLY A 43 -3.62 -9.40 4.25
C GLY A 43 -4.67 -10.49 4.08
N GLU A 44 -4.32 -11.65 3.51
CA GLU A 44 -5.22 -12.77 3.25
C GLU A 44 -4.90 -14.04 4.07
N LEU A 45 -3.76 -14.05 4.78
CA LEU A 45 -3.31 -15.19 5.58
C LEU A 45 -3.91 -15.17 6.98
N ASP A 46 -3.95 -16.34 7.64
CA ASP A 46 -4.43 -16.47 9.02
C ASP A 46 -3.51 -15.69 10.01
N ASP A 47 -4.11 -15.16 11.09
CA ASP A 47 -3.50 -14.23 12.06
C ASP A 47 -2.24 -14.75 12.80
N ASP A 48 -1.90 -16.04 12.69
CA ASP A 48 -0.81 -16.68 13.43
C ASP A 48 0.58 -16.52 12.77
N THR A 49 0.66 -15.95 11.57
CA THR A 49 1.93 -15.76 10.84
C THR A 49 2.43 -14.34 10.99
N THR A 50 3.65 -14.16 11.52
CA THR A 50 4.31 -12.84 11.59
C THR A 50 5.52 -12.78 10.68
N VAL A 51 5.73 -11.64 10.03
CA VAL A 51 6.80 -11.45 9.06
C VAL A 51 7.73 -10.31 9.45
N ASP A 52 9.02 -10.65 9.53
CA ASP A 52 10.13 -9.73 9.68
C ASP A 52 10.74 -9.47 8.29
N LEU A 53 10.48 -8.29 7.72
CA LEU A 53 11.00 -7.88 6.41
C LEU A 53 12.30 -7.09 6.54
N LEU A 54 13.40 -7.65 6.05
CA LEU A 54 14.72 -7.01 6.02
C LEU A 54 15.11 -6.64 4.59
N ALA A 55 15.07 -5.35 4.25
CA ALA A 55 15.30 -4.88 2.88
C ALA A 55 16.14 -3.59 2.80
N ASN A 56 16.55 -3.24 1.58
CA ASN A 56 17.27 -1.98 1.36
C ASN A 56 16.29 -0.80 1.42
N GLU A 57 16.66 0.26 2.13
CA GLU A 57 15.80 1.43 2.35
C GLU A 57 15.32 2.08 1.04
N ARG A 58 16.18 2.17 0.01
CA ARG A 58 15.78 2.79 -1.28
C ARG A 58 14.72 1.98 -1.99
N LYS A 59 14.80 0.64 -1.91
CA LYS A 59 13.79 -0.25 -2.49
C LYS A 59 12.46 -0.10 -1.76
N LEU A 60 12.51 -0.09 -0.41
CA LEU A 60 11.31 0.08 0.41
C LEU A 60 10.63 1.42 0.13
N LYS A 61 11.38 2.53 0.09
CA LYS A 61 10.83 3.84 -0.29
C LYS A 61 10.11 3.79 -1.63
N SER A 62 10.75 3.23 -2.65
CA SER A 62 10.16 3.10 -3.99
C SER A 62 8.90 2.23 -4.03
N VAL A 63 8.80 1.20 -3.18
CA VAL A 63 7.60 0.35 -3.10
C VAL A 63 6.49 1.05 -2.33
N MET A 64 6.84 1.75 -1.25
CA MET A 64 5.91 2.47 -0.38
C MET A 64 5.49 3.83 -0.93
N ASP A 65 6.00 4.25 -2.10
CA ASP A 65 5.45 5.38 -2.86
C ASP A 65 4.07 5.04 -3.46
N ASP A 66 3.73 3.75 -3.55
CA ASP A 66 2.39 3.27 -3.93
C ASP A 66 1.48 3.28 -2.70
N PHE A 67 0.47 4.16 -2.70
CA PHE A 67 -0.43 4.35 -1.56
C PHE A 67 -1.12 3.06 -1.12
N LEU A 68 -1.57 2.24 -2.06
CA LEU A 68 -2.26 0.99 -1.75
C LEU A 68 -1.34 0.02 -1.02
N ILE A 69 -0.11 -0.13 -1.52
CA ILE A 69 0.88 -0.99 -0.88
C ILE A 69 1.28 -0.43 0.49
N ALA A 70 1.51 0.88 0.58
CA ALA A 70 1.95 1.53 1.81
C ALA A 70 0.88 1.50 2.92
N SER A 71 -0.38 1.79 2.59
CA SER A 71 -1.48 1.79 3.57
C SER A 71 -1.81 0.38 4.06
N ASN A 72 -1.81 -0.63 3.18
CA ASN A 72 -1.94 -2.03 3.59
C ASN A 72 -0.75 -2.50 4.44
N ALA A 73 0.48 -2.10 4.09
CA ALA A 73 1.65 -2.39 4.92
C ALA A 73 1.53 -1.74 6.30
N ALA A 74 0.97 -0.52 6.39
CA ALA A 74 0.70 0.16 7.66
C ALA A 74 -0.37 -0.58 8.49
N ASP A 75 -1.41 -1.14 7.87
CA ASP A 75 -2.36 -2.01 8.58
C ASP A 75 -1.67 -3.26 9.15
N LEU A 76 -0.84 -3.94 8.36
CA LEU A 76 -0.12 -5.13 8.81
C LEU A 76 0.89 -4.82 9.93
N ILE A 77 1.51 -3.63 9.91
CA ILE A 77 2.36 -3.15 11.00
C ILE A 77 1.53 -2.85 12.24
N ALA A 78 0.39 -2.19 12.10
CA ALA A 78 -0.50 -1.87 13.22
C ALA A 78 -1.10 -3.14 13.87
N ALA A 79 -1.24 -4.22 13.10
CA ALA A 79 -1.68 -5.53 13.55
C ALA A 79 -0.54 -6.44 14.09
N ASP A 80 0.70 -5.94 14.14
CA ASP A 80 1.91 -6.72 14.50
C ASP A 80 2.18 -7.94 13.59
N THR A 81 1.53 -8.02 12.42
CA THR A 81 1.72 -9.08 11.40
C THR A 81 2.99 -8.85 10.57
N LEU A 82 3.37 -7.59 10.37
CA LEU A 82 4.55 -7.20 9.58
C LEU A 82 5.42 -6.24 10.37
N THR A 83 6.72 -6.55 10.49
CA THR A 83 7.74 -5.59 10.94
C THR A 83 8.73 -5.36 9.80
N ILE A 84 9.18 -4.11 9.62
CA ILE A 84 10.12 -3.75 8.53
C ILE A 84 11.37 -3.11 9.10
N ARG A 85 12.53 -3.65 8.72
CA ARG A 85 13.84 -3.07 9.04
C ARG A 85 14.71 -2.90 7.80
N VAL A 86 15.64 -1.96 7.88
CA VAL A 86 16.51 -1.58 6.77
C VAL A 86 17.98 -1.92 7.02
N ARG A 87 18.64 -2.34 5.94
CA ARG A 87 20.08 -2.61 5.91
C ARG A 87 20.67 -2.19 4.56
N GLU A 88 21.88 -1.64 4.60
CA GLU A 88 22.63 -1.34 3.37
C GLU A 88 23.20 -2.60 2.72
N SER A 89 23.85 -3.45 3.53
CA SER A 89 24.46 -4.70 3.08
C SER A 89 23.53 -5.87 3.35
N LEU A 90 23.11 -6.52 2.27
CA LEU A 90 22.19 -7.67 2.25
C LEU A 90 22.77 -8.77 1.34
N PRO A 91 22.39 -10.04 1.54
CA PRO A 91 22.76 -11.12 0.63
C PRO A 91 22.25 -10.84 -0.79
N GLU A 92 22.88 -11.37 -1.83
CA GLU A 92 22.40 -11.18 -3.21
C GLU A 92 21.04 -11.82 -3.46
N ASN A 93 20.78 -12.95 -2.82
CA ASN A 93 19.56 -13.72 -2.99
C ASN A 93 18.41 -13.16 -2.13
N SER A 94 17.19 -13.31 -2.62
CA SER A 94 15.99 -13.14 -1.80
C SER A 94 15.70 -14.44 -1.06
N LEU A 95 15.54 -14.35 0.25
CA LEU A 95 15.38 -15.51 1.13
C LEU A 95 14.12 -15.39 1.97
N LEU A 96 13.47 -16.53 2.22
CA LEU A 96 12.53 -16.73 3.30
C LEU A 96 13.20 -17.66 4.30
N VAL A 97 13.21 -17.27 5.57
CA VAL A 97 13.82 -18.02 6.66
C VAL A 97 12.74 -18.24 7.71
N SER A 98 12.26 -19.47 7.81
CA SER A 98 11.26 -19.90 8.80
C SER A 98 11.90 -20.82 9.83
N GLU A 99 11.08 -21.33 10.75
CA GLU A 99 11.56 -22.26 11.76
C GLU A 99 12.11 -23.57 11.20
N ASN A 100 11.52 -24.02 10.08
CA ASN A 100 11.69 -25.36 9.55
C ASN A 100 12.42 -25.38 8.21
N ALA A 101 12.53 -24.25 7.52
CA ALA A 101 13.12 -24.20 6.18
C ALA A 101 13.76 -22.85 5.85
N VAL A 102 14.74 -22.91 4.94
CA VAL A 102 15.23 -21.74 4.22
C VAL A 102 14.86 -21.90 2.75
N VAL A 103 14.22 -20.90 2.18
CA VAL A 103 13.82 -20.88 0.77
C VAL A 103 14.49 -19.71 0.07
N SER A 104 15.25 -20.00 -0.99
CA SER A 104 15.79 -18.97 -1.89
C SER A 104 14.87 -18.79 -3.09
N LEU A 105 14.47 -17.55 -3.36
CA LEU A 105 13.68 -17.22 -4.54
C LEU A 105 14.58 -17.09 -5.78
N VAL A 106 14.18 -17.73 -6.87
CA VAL A 106 14.89 -17.74 -8.15
C VAL A 106 13.96 -17.29 -9.24
N PHE A 107 14.28 -16.17 -9.88
CA PHE A 107 13.48 -15.56 -10.95
C PHE A 107 13.99 -15.98 -12.33
N ALA A 108 13.06 -16.32 -13.23
CA ALA A 108 13.32 -16.70 -14.61
C ALA A 108 12.29 -16.04 -15.54
N GLY A 109 12.49 -14.76 -15.85
CA GLY A 109 11.48 -13.94 -16.52
C GLY A 109 10.29 -13.73 -15.59
N ASP A 110 9.09 -13.99 -16.10
CA ASP A 110 7.83 -13.85 -15.34
C ASP A 110 7.55 -15.04 -14.40
N ARG A 111 8.44 -16.04 -14.35
CA ARG A 111 8.29 -17.22 -13.49
C ARG A 111 9.24 -17.14 -12.31
N VAL A 112 8.79 -17.69 -11.19
CA VAL A 112 9.60 -17.77 -9.98
C VAL A 112 9.57 -19.19 -9.40
N GLY A 113 10.74 -19.66 -8.99
CA GLY A 113 10.92 -20.91 -8.29
C GLY A 113 11.50 -20.69 -6.90
N GLY A 114 11.18 -21.58 -5.95
CA GLY A 114 11.75 -21.58 -4.62
C GLY A 114 12.68 -22.78 -4.44
N LEU A 115 13.97 -22.53 -4.21
CA LEU A 115 14.92 -23.57 -3.82
C LEU A 115 14.93 -23.67 -2.29
N SER A 116 14.44 -24.78 -1.76
CA SER A 116 14.27 -24.97 -0.32
C SER A 116 15.28 -25.95 0.27
N THR A 117 15.59 -25.77 1.56
CA THR A 117 16.30 -26.74 2.38
C THR A 117 15.66 -26.83 3.76
N ASP A 118 15.45 -28.06 4.22
CA ASP A 118 14.92 -28.43 5.54
C ASP A 118 16.04 -29.01 6.45
N ASN A 119 17.31 -28.80 6.09
CA ASN A 119 18.43 -29.30 6.89
C ASN A 119 18.54 -28.54 8.22
N ASP A 120 18.16 -29.18 9.32
CA ASP A 120 18.14 -28.60 10.67
C ASP A 120 19.38 -27.75 11.01
N ALA A 121 20.58 -28.27 10.79
CA ALA A 121 21.82 -27.57 11.14
C ALA A 121 22.02 -26.28 10.34
N PHE A 122 21.67 -26.31 9.05
CA PHE A 122 21.73 -25.12 8.20
C PHE A 122 20.60 -24.13 8.52
N VAL A 123 19.38 -24.62 8.76
CA VAL A 123 18.23 -23.79 9.11
C VAL A 123 18.50 -23.03 10.42
N THR A 124 18.97 -23.72 11.47
CA THR A 124 19.35 -23.08 12.74
C THR A 124 20.43 -22.02 12.52
N GLN A 125 21.50 -22.36 11.78
CA GLN A 125 22.56 -21.39 11.51
C GLN A 125 22.07 -20.15 10.74
N ALA A 126 21.18 -20.33 9.76
CA ALA A 126 20.61 -19.22 9.00
C ALA A 126 19.70 -18.35 9.86
N ARG A 127 18.87 -18.96 10.72
CA ARG A 127 18.01 -18.25 11.69
C ARG A 127 18.86 -17.40 12.62
N ASP A 128 19.82 -18.01 13.33
CA ASP A 128 20.71 -17.30 14.27
C ASP A 128 21.41 -16.12 13.59
N TYR A 129 21.93 -16.33 12.37
CA TYR A 129 22.60 -15.27 11.61
C TYR A 129 21.68 -14.09 11.31
N TYR A 130 20.46 -14.35 10.82
CA TYR A 130 19.51 -13.29 10.46
C TYR A 130 18.82 -12.66 11.66
N ASP A 131 18.71 -13.36 12.79
CA ASP A 131 18.28 -12.79 14.07
C ASP A 131 19.28 -11.72 14.53
N GLU A 132 20.59 -12.00 14.49
CA GLU A 132 21.63 -10.99 14.78
C GLU A 132 21.58 -9.82 13.79
N GLN A 133 21.36 -10.09 12.49
CA GLN A 133 21.26 -9.02 11.50
C GLN A 133 20.02 -8.14 11.76
N TRP A 134 18.92 -8.76 12.19
CA TRP A 134 17.67 -8.10 12.50
C TRP A 134 17.79 -7.19 13.72
N GLU A 135 18.32 -7.70 14.83
CA GLU A 135 18.47 -6.95 16.09
C GLU A 135 19.28 -5.66 15.90
N THR A 136 20.25 -5.70 15.00
CA THR A 136 21.16 -4.58 14.69
C THR A 136 20.71 -3.72 13.51
N ALA A 137 19.59 -4.04 12.86
CA ALA A 137 19.04 -3.27 11.75
C ALA A 137 18.21 -2.07 12.23
N ASP A 138 18.22 -1.00 11.43
CA ASP A 138 17.43 0.19 11.71
C ASP A 138 15.94 -0.04 11.35
N GLU A 139 15.03 0.60 12.07
CA GLU A 139 13.60 0.54 11.78
C GLU A 139 13.24 1.34 10.53
N PHE A 140 12.29 0.83 9.74
CA PHE A 140 11.75 1.57 8.61
C PHE A 140 10.56 2.43 9.06
N GLY A 141 10.74 3.76 9.04
CA GLY A 141 9.67 4.71 9.37
C GLY A 141 8.66 4.90 8.23
N LEU A 142 7.57 4.15 8.24
CA LEU A 142 6.44 4.35 7.34
C LEU A 142 5.61 5.56 7.80
N ARG A 143 5.30 6.47 6.86
CA ARG A 143 4.54 7.71 7.14
C ARG A 143 3.08 7.62 6.74
N THR A 144 2.76 6.72 5.83
CA THR A 144 1.41 6.51 5.32
C THR A 144 0.54 5.93 6.43
N PRO A 145 -0.67 6.47 6.66
CA PRO A 145 -1.59 5.91 7.63
C PRO A 145 -2.13 4.53 7.18
N PRO A 146 -2.54 3.66 8.13
CA PRO A 146 -3.24 2.41 7.83
C PRO A 146 -4.52 2.65 7.00
N LEU A 147 -4.82 1.77 6.04
CA LEU A 147 -6.01 1.90 5.19
C LEU A 147 -7.29 1.78 6.03
N SER A 148 -7.28 0.92 7.05
CA SER A 148 -8.38 0.80 8.01
C SER A 148 -8.69 2.14 8.71
N GLN A 149 -7.66 2.87 9.13
CA GLN A 149 -7.82 4.18 9.75
C GLN A 149 -8.36 5.22 8.76
N VAL A 150 -7.86 5.21 7.51
CA VAL A 150 -8.37 6.09 6.44
C VAL A 150 -9.88 5.87 6.25
N ARG A 151 -10.31 4.61 6.14
CA ARG A 151 -11.72 4.24 5.96
C ARG A 151 -12.59 4.69 7.14
N GLU A 152 -12.20 4.30 8.35
CA GLU A 152 -12.95 4.61 9.57
C GLU A 152 -13.13 6.12 9.75
N THR A 153 -12.05 6.89 9.59
CA THR A 153 -12.08 8.34 9.81
C THR A 153 -12.77 9.09 8.69
N LEU A 154 -12.71 8.60 7.46
CA LEU A 154 -13.43 9.23 6.34
C LEU A 154 -14.94 9.01 6.48
N GLU A 155 -15.38 7.85 6.98
CA GLU A 155 -16.78 7.60 7.35
C GLU A 155 -17.23 8.49 8.52
N SER A 156 -16.43 8.61 9.58
CA SER A 156 -16.81 9.35 10.79
C SER A 156 -16.74 10.88 10.64
N ASP A 157 -15.73 11.40 9.94
CA ASP A 157 -15.41 12.83 9.93
C ASP A 157 -15.88 13.55 8.67
N ILE A 158 -16.04 12.81 7.56
CA ILE A 158 -16.53 13.37 6.29
C ILE A 158 -17.94 12.86 6.00
N GLY A 159 -18.10 11.55 5.83
CA GLY A 159 -19.41 10.94 5.69
C GLY A 159 -19.39 9.54 5.06
N PRO A 160 -20.44 8.73 5.31
CA PRO A 160 -20.50 7.34 4.85
C PRO A 160 -20.59 7.20 3.33
N GLU A 161 -21.20 8.16 2.63
CA GLU A 161 -21.28 8.18 1.16
C GLU A 161 -19.89 8.37 0.55
N THR A 162 -19.14 9.37 1.04
CA THR A 162 -17.75 9.63 0.68
C THR A 162 -16.85 8.41 0.99
N ALA A 163 -17.07 7.71 2.10
CA ALA A 163 -16.32 6.48 2.44
C ALA A 163 -16.60 5.33 1.46
N THR A 164 -17.87 5.09 1.18
CA THR A 164 -18.28 4.08 0.20
C THR A 164 -17.71 4.37 -1.18
N ASP A 165 -17.73 5.64 -1.59
CA ASP A 165 -17.20 6.03 -2.87
C ASP A 165 -15.67 5.91 -2.94
N PHE A 166 -14.96 6.23 -1.85
CA PHE A 166 -13.52 6.03 -1.76
C PHE A 166 -13.13 4.57 -1.95
N ASP A 167 -13.85 3.66 -1.28
CA ASP A 167 -13.63 2.22 -1.43
C ASP A 167 -13.92 1.71 -2.84
N ALA A 168 -15.00 2.17 -3.47
CA ALA A 168 -15.31 1.79 -4.84
C ALA A 168 -14.23 2.23 -5.84
N VAL A 169 -13.66 3.43 -5.67
CA VAL A 169 -12.52 3.89 -6.48
C VAL A 169 -11.27 3.04 -6.22
N LEU A 170 -11.03 2.66 -4.97
CA LEU A 170 -9.86 1.89 -4.59
C LEU A 170 -9.90 0.45 -5.14
N ASP A 171 -11.05 -0.21 -5.05
CA ASP A 171 -11.28 -1.56 -5.56
C ASP A 171 -11.09 -1.64 -7.08
N SER A 172 -11.46 -0.57 -7.81
CA SER A 172 -11.26 -0.50 -9.25
C SER A 172 -9.78 -0.35 -9.62
N LEU A 173 -9.01 0.43 -8.84
CA LEU A 173 -7.56 0.56 -9.00
C LEU A 173 -6.82 -0.75 -8.69
N GLN A 174 -7.27 -1.53 -7.71
CA GLN A 174 -6.68 -2.84 -7.40
C GLN A 174 -6.92 -3.86 -8.53
N THR A 175 -8.10 -3.84 -9.12
CA THR A 175 -8.49 -4.76 -10.20
C THR A 175 -7.79 -4.44 -11.52
N ALA A 176 -7.57 -3.15 -11.79
CA ALA A 176 -6.76 -2.68 -12.90
C ALA A 176 -5.26 -2.88 -12.57
N ARG A 177 -4.76 -4.13 -12.64
CA ARG A 177 -3.33 -4.46 -12.50
C ARG A 177 -2.49 -3.63 -13.49
N GLY A 178 -2.07 -2.45 -13.06
CA GLY A 178 -1.42 -1.45 -13.91
C GLY A 178 -0.28 -0.77 -13.17
N ASN A 179 0.93 -1.33 -13.31
CA ASN A 179 2.25 -0.69 -13.29
C ASN A 179 2.61 0.37 -12.23
N GLY A 180 1.84 0.59 -11.16
CA GLY A 180 2.16 1.58 -10.12
C GLY A 180 2.07 3.04 -10.60
N GLU A 181 1.41 3.31 -11.72
CA GLU A 181 1.04 4.66 -12.18
C GLU A 181 -0.42 4.97 -11.82
N GLY A 182 -0.78 4.70 -10.57
CA GLY A 182 -2.10 4.98 -10.01
C GLY A 182 -2.32 6.47 -9.73
N LEU A 183 -3.57 6.84 -9.43
CA LEU A 183 -3.84 8.15 -8.83
C LEU A 183 -3.29 8.16 -7.40
N ASP A 184 -2.62 9.24 -7.00
CA ASP A 184 -2.20 9.42 -5.62
C ASP A 184 -3.42 9.56 -4.69
N GLU A 185 -3.21 9.26 -3.41
CA GLU A 185 -4.24 9.26 -2.38
C GLU A 185 -4.95 10.60 -2.25
N VAL A 186 -4.21 11.71 -2.39
CA VAL A 186 -4.77 13.06 -2.31
C VAL A 186 -5.70 13.32 -3.50
N THR A 187 -5.33 12.82 -4.68
CA THR A 187 -6.14 12.91 -5.89
C THR A 187 -7.43 12.10 -5.75
N ILE A 188 -7.35 10.87 -5.24
CA ILE A 188 -8.54 10.04 -4.97
C ILE A 188 -9.45 10.74 -3.97
N SER A 189 -8.92 11.19 -2.82
CA SER A 189 -9.70 11.89 -1.81
C SER A 189 -10.37 13.15 -2.34
N LEU A 190 -9.71 13.93 -3.19
CA LEU A 190 -10.29 15.14 -3.79
C LEU A 190 -11.39 14.83 -4.81
N LEU A 191 -11.22 13.80 -5.65
CA LEU A 191 -12.23 13.39 -6.63
C LEU A 191 -13.49 12.86 -5.95
N VAL A 192 -13.32 12.02 -4.94
CA VAL A 192 -14.43 11.47 -4.15
C VAL A 192 -15.14 12.58 -3.37
N ALA A 193 -14.38 13.49 -2.74
CA ALA A 193 -14.94 14.67 -2.08
C ALA A 193 -15.70 15.58 -3.06
N ALA A 194 -15.20 15.74 -4.30
CA ALA A 194 -15.87 16.50 -5.34
C ALA A 194 -17.17 15.85 -5.81
N LYS A 195 -17.19 14.51 -5.94
CA LYS A 195 -18.39 13.73 -6.25
C LYS A 195 -19.49 13.91 -5.19
N ASN A 196 -19.09 13.96 -3.93
CA ASN A 196 -20.00 14.08 -2.78
C ASN A 196 -20.31 15.55 -2.37
N GLY A 197 -19.76 16.55 -3.07
CA GLY A 197 -20.02 17.95 -2.76
C GLY A 197 -19.43 18.42 -1.42
N GLU A 198 -18.34 17.79 -0.99
CA GLU A 198 -17.69 18.07 0.28
C GLU A 198 -16.91 19.38 0.27
N LEU A 199 -16.72 19.98 1.45
CA LEU A 199 -15.92 21.19 1.56
C LEU A 199 -14.43 20.85 1.48
N LEU A 200 -13.68 21.56 0.63
CA LEU A 200 -12.23 21.44 0.52
C LEU A 200 -11.53 21.57 1.89
N TYR A 201 -12.06 22.42 2.76
CA TYR A 201 -11.50 22.58 4.10
C TYR A 201 -11.61 21.31 4.95
N ASP A 202 -12.76 20.63 4.90
CA ASP A 202 -13.01 19.47 5.74
C ASP A 202 -12.14 18.30 5.28
N ILE A 203 -12.13 17.99 3.96
CA ILE A 203 -11.26 16.94 3.42
C ILE A 203 -9.76 17.25 3.59
N SER A 204 -9.33 18.51 3.40
CA SER A 204 -7.91 18.88 3.59
C SER A 204 -7.49 18.86 5.06
N LYS A 205 -8.43 19.13 5.97
CA LYS A 205 -8.18 19.05 7.41
C LYS A 205 -8.11 17.59 7.85
N TRP A 206 -9.09 16.78 7.45
CA TRP A 206 -9.12 15.34 7.70
C TRP A 206 -7.81 14.69 7.24
N GLY A 207 -7.41 14.91 5.99
CA GLY A 207 -6.19 14.31 5.43
C GLY A 207 -4.91 14.77 6.14
N GLU A 208 -4.87 15.98 6.71
CA GLU A 208 -3.75 16.43 7.54
C GLU A 208 -3.79 15.79 8.93
N ASP A 209 -4.97 15.70 9.53
CA ASP A 209 -5.18 15.18 10.89
C ASP A 209 -4.79 13.68 10.98
N ILE A 210 -5.04 12.89 9.92
CA ILE A 210 -4.64 11.47 9.85
C ILE A 210 -3.23 11.26 9.26
N GLY A 211 -2.54 12.32 8.87
CA GLY A 211 -1.20 12.22 8.28
C GLY A 211 -1.14 11.77 6.82
N LEU A 212 -2.27 11.76 6.10
CA LEU A 212 -2.33 11.43 4.67
C LEU A 212 -1.48 12.42 3.84
N ALA A 213 -1.74 13.72 3.99
CA ALA A 213 -0.95 14.76 3.34
C ALA A 213 -1.15 16.13 3.99
N SER A 214 -0.19 17.04 3.81
CA SER A 214 -0.32 18.41 4.29
C SER A 214 -1.43 19.19 3.57
N LYS A 215 -2.03 20.19 4.23
CA LYS A 215 -2.98 21.13 3.57
C LYS A 215 -2.40 21.81 2.34
N ALA A 216 -1.08 22.05 2.33
CA ALA A 216 -0.41 22.62 1.17
C ALA A 216 -0.35 21.65 -0.02
N THR A 217 -0.25 20.34 0.24
CA THR A 217 -0.33 19.30 -0.78
C THR A 217 -1.74 19.25 -1.36
N PHE A 218 -2.77 19.15 -0.52
CA PHE A 218 -4.18 19.20 -0.97
C PHE A 218 -4.47 20.43 -1.84
N SER A 219 -4.03 21.61 -1.42
CA SER A 219 -4.22 22.85 -2.19
C SER A 219 -3.54 22.81 -3.58
N ARG A 220 -2.32 22.28 -3.67
CA ARG A 220 -1.60 22.12 -4.94
C ARG A 220 -2.27 21.08 -5.85
N THR A 221 -2.62 19.92 -5.31
CA THR A 221 -3.31 18.86 -6.06
C THR A 221 -4.67 19.37 -6.55
N LYS A 222 -5.45 20.03 -5.70
CA LYS A 222 -6.71 20.67 -6.10
C LYS A 222 -6.53 21.66 -7.25
N THR A 223 -5.52 22.54 -7.17
CA THR A 223 -5.25 23.51 -8.25
C THR A 223 -4.90 22.79 -9.55
N LYS A 224 -4.09 21.73 -9.50
CA LYS A 224 -3.77 20.90 -10.67
C LYS A 224 -5.03 20.26 -11.26
N LEU A 225 -5.91 19.71 -10.44
CA LEU A 225 -7.15 19.08 -10.90
C LEU A 225 -8.13 20.10 -11.51
N GLU A 226 -8.22 21.30 -10.94
CA GLU A 226 -9.00 22.41 -11.53
C GLU A 226 -8.43 22.89 -12.86
N ASP A 227 -7.12 23.08 -12.96
CA ASP A 227 -6.46 23.49 -14.21
C ASP A 227 -6.69 22.48 -15.34
N MET A 228 -6.93 21.23 -14.98
CA MET A 228 -7.23 20.13 -15.90
C MET A 228 -8.74 19.90 -16.12
N GLY A 229 -9.59 20.69 -15.47
CA GLY A 229 -11.05 20.58 -15.57
C GLY A 229 -11.65 19.36 -14.88
N LEU A 230 -10.89 18.66 -14.04
CA LEU A 230 -11.36 17.47 -13.31
C LEU A 230 -12.27 17.83 -12.14
N ILE A 231 -11.99 18.97 -11.50
CA ILE A 231 -12.72 19.50 -10.34
C ILE A 231 -13.05 20.97 -10.59
N ASP A 232 -14.15 21.46 -10.03
CA ASP A 232 -14.47 22.88 -9.89
C ASP A 232 -14.80 23.20 -8.40
N THR A 233 -14.91 24.48 -8.06
CA THR A 233 -15.29 24.92 -6.72
C THR A 233 -16.41 25.95 -6.67
N GLU A 234 -17.37 25.68 -5.79
CA GLU A 234 -18.46 26.61 -5.46
C GLU A 234 -18.18 27.32 -4.13
N LYS A 235 -18.42 28.64 -4.07
CA LYS A 235 -18.26 29.42 -2.83
C LYS A 235 -19.45 29.23 -1.90
N VAL A 236 -19.19 28.71 -0.70
CA VAL A 236 -20.19 28.55 0.37
C VAL A 236 -19.97 29.64 1.42
N PRO A 237 -20.95 30.56 1.61
CA PRO A 237 -20.87 31.60 2.64
C PRO A 237 -20.73 31.03 4.05
N ILE A 238 -20.02 31.75 4.93
CA ILE A 238 -19.91 31.46 6.35
C ILE A 238 -20.11 32.73 7.17
N ASP A 239 -20.48 32.58 8.44
CA ASP A 239 -20.81 33.72 9.33
C ASP A 239 -19.64 34.68 9.54
N VAL A 240 -18.40 34.17 9.63
CA VAL A 240 -17.20 34.98 9.83
C VAL A 240 -16.04 34.41 9.02
N GLY A 241 -15.41 35.26 8.20
CA GLY A 241 -14.21 34.91 7.44
C GLY A 241 -14.43 34.80 5.93
N ARG A 242 -13.53 34.08 5.25
CA ARG A 242 -13.63 33.84 3.80
C ARG A 242 -14.60 32.68 3.55
N PRO A 243 -15.43 32.75 2.49
CA PRO A 243 -16.27 31.62 2.09
C PRO A 243 -15.47 30.33 1.98
N ARG A 244 -16.09 29.22 2.36
CA ARG A 244 -15.54 27.88 2.11
C ARG A 244 -15.71 27.54 0.63
N LEU A 245 -14.93 26.56 0.18
CA LEU A 245 -15.02 26.05 -1.18
C LEU A 245 -15.62 24.65 -1.10
N ARG A 246 -16.80 24.48 -1.70
CA ARG A 246 -17.37 23.18 -1.99
C ARG A 246 -16.71 22.63 -3.25
N LEU A 247 -16.26 21.39 -3.21
CA LEU A 247 -15.71 20.69 -4.37
C LEU A 247 -16.85 20.15 -5.24
N MET A 248 -16.67 20.21 -6.56
CA MET A 248 -17.59 19.69 -7.56
C MET A 248 -16.78 18.98 -8.64
N LEU A 249 -17.35 17.97 -9.31
CA LEU A 249 -16.72 17.41 -10.52
C LEU A 249 -16.77 18.46 -11.64
N GLY A 250 -15.65 18.63 -12.34
CA GLY A 250 -15.50 19.65 -13.37
C GLY A 250 -15.75 19.18 -14.81
N ASP A 251 -15.78 17.86 -15.03
CA ASP A 251 -15.96 17.24 -16.35
C ASP A 251 -17.25 16.39 -16.37
N ASP A 252 -18.11 16.62 -17.37
CA ASP A 252 -19.38 15.89 -17.53
C ASP A 252 -19.19 14.37 -17.56
N ARG A 253 -18.03 13.88 -18.04
CA ARG A 253 -17.73 12.44 -18.05
C ARG A 253 -17.54 11.88 -16.65
N LEU A 254 -16.94 12.64 -15.75
CA LEU A 254 -16.81 12.25 -14.34
C LEU A 254 -18.17 12.27 -13.65
N ASP A 255 -19.01 13.27 -13.96
CA ASP A 255 -20.37 13.39 -13.39
C ASP A 255 -21.28 12.23 -13.84
N SER A 256 -21.10 11.76 -15.07
CA SER A 256 -21.84 10.60 -15.61
C SER A 256 -21.25 9.24 -15.26
N ALA A 257 -20.05 9.18 -14.68
CA ALA A 257 -19.35 7.94 -14.40
C ALA A 257 -19.86 7.28 -13.11
N ASP A 258 -19.95 5.95 -13.15
CA ASP A 258 -20.09 5.16 -11.93
C ASP A 258 -18.84 5.35 -11.06
N THR A 259 -18.96 5.16 -9.74
CA THR A 259 -17.86 5.50 -8.83
C THR A 259 -16.60 4.68 -9.09
N ASP A 260 -16.75 3.40 -9.41
CA ASP A 260 -15.64 2.52 -9.77
C ASP A 260 -14.94 2.93 -11.08
N GLU A 261 -15.61 3.66 -11.96
CA GLU A 261 -15.03 4.20 -13.19
C GLU A 261 -14.29 5.53 -12.98
N LEU A 262 -14.53 6.22 -11.87
CA LEU A 262 -14.00 7.57 -11.59
C LEU A 262 -12.47 7.64 -11.73
N ALA A 263 -11.76 6.65 -11.18
CA ALA A 263 -10.30 6.57 -11.28
C ALA A 263 -9.83 6.43 -12.73
N ASN A 264 -10.45 5.52 -13.48
CA ASN A 264 -10.08 5.25 -14.88
C ASN A 264 -10.34 6.48 -15.76
N VAL A 265 -11.48 7.14 -15.57
CA VAL A 265 -11.81 8.38 -16.28
C VAL A 265 -10.79 9.45 -15.90
N ALA A 266 -10.53 9.70 -14.63
CA ALA A 266 -9.55 10.71 -14.21
C ALA A 266 -8.13 10.43 -14.74
N GLN A 267 -7.66 9.18 -14.72
CA GLN A 267 -6.36 8.80 -15.30
C GLN A 267 -6.32 9.08 -16.81
N SER A 268 -7.38 8.76 -17.55
CA SER A 268 -7.45 9.03 -19.00
C SER A 268 -7.37 10.53 -19.34
N LEU A 269 -7.74 11.39 -18.40
CA LEU A 269 -7.67 12.85 -18.53
C LEU A 269 -6.34 13.44 -18.06
N LEU A 270 -5.60 12.68 -17.25
CA LEU A 270 -4.28 13.04 -16.74
C LEU A 270 -3.13 12.67 -17.68
N ALA A 271 -3.38 11.76 -18.63
CA ALA A 271 -2.44 11.31 -19.67
C ALA A 271 -2.32 12.31 -20.83
#